data_AF-A0A920B141-F1
#
_entry.id   AF-A0A920B141-F1
#
_cell.length_a   1.000
_cell.length_b   1.000
_cell.length_c   1.000
_cell.angle_alpha   90.00
_cell.angle_beta   90.00
_cell.angle_gamma   90.00
#
_symmetry.space_group_name_H-M   'P 1'
#
loop_
_entity.id
_entity.type
_entity.pdbx_description
1 polymer ?
#
loop_
_entity_poly.entity_id
_entity_poly.type
_entity_poly.pdbx_seq_one_letter_code
_entity_poly.pdbx_strand_id
1 'polypeptide(L)'
;MLYDSDPEGILAYQKRRDQSLRTDDRFMWILDTFSDGRTGYFFEVNPAGLMGDGLIIGSGSYWGINKDWNGIWDTRVVVVPNGWSIEVAIPFRTLNFDPNLDTWGKFSAYY
;
A
#
# COMPACT_ATOMS: atom_id res chain seq x y z
N MET A 1 -0.28 -5.03 12.92
CA MET A 1 -1.19 -6.19 12.97
C MET A 1 -2.57 -5.71 12.56
N LEU A 2 -3.17 -6.39 11.60
CA LEU A 2 -4.46 -6.07 11.00
C LEU A 2 -5.44 -7.07 11.61
N TYR A 3 -6.21 -6.61 12.60
CA TYR A 3 -7.03 -7.47 13.44
C TYR A 3 -8.31 -7.87 12.71
N ASP A 4 -8.58 -9.17 12.69
CA ASP A 4 -9.85 -9.71 12.23
C ASP A 4 -10.37 -10.73 13.25
N SER A 5 -11.61 -10.54 13.70
CA SER A 5 -12.26 -11.45 14.63
C SER A 5 -12.75 -12.74 13.98
N ASP A 6 -12.80 -12.81 12.65
CA ASP A 6 -13.15 -13.99 11.86
C ASP A 6 -12.04 -14.29 10.82
N PRO A 7 -10.97 -15.01 11.21
CA PRO A 7 -9.87 -15.33 10.30
C PRO A 7 -10.29 -16.21 9.13
N GLU A 8 -11.35 -17.01 9.26
CA GLU A 8 -11.88 -17.84 8.18
C GLU A 8 -12.68 -17.01 7.16
N GLY A 9 -13.15 -15.83 7.58
CA GLY A 9 -13.81 -14.83 6.75
C GLY A 9 -12.87 -13.92 5.97
N ILE A 10 -11.54 -14.04 6.13
CA ILE A 10 -10.56 -13.22 5.41
C ILE A 10 -10.68 -13.46 3.90
N LEU A 11 -11.07 -12.41 3.17
CA LEU A 11 -11.34 -12.48 1.74
C LEU A 11 -10.06 -12.21 0.95
N ALA A 12 -9.44 -13.28 0.44
CA ALA A 12 -8.27 -13.20 -0.43
C ALA A 12 -8.53 -13.92 -1.77
N TYR A 13 -9.51 -13.42 -2.53
CA TYR A 13 -9.95 -14.05 -3.78
C TYR A 13 -8.98 -13.79 -4.94
N GLN A 14 -8.29 -12.65 -4.94
CA GLN A 14 -7.39 -12.28 -6.04
C GLN A 14 -5.98 -12.80 -5.79
N LYS A 15 -5.55 -13.74 -6.65
CA LYS A 15 -4.21 -14.34 -6.66
C LYS A 15 -3.33 -13.88 -7.82
N ARG A 16 -3.83 -12.97 -8.67
CA ARG A 16 -3.18 -12.54 -9.91
C ARG A 16 -2.82 -11.05 -9.84
N ARG A 17 -1.57 -10.73 -10.15
CA ARG A 17 -1.03 -9.37 -10.26
C ARG A 17 -1.95 -8.48 -11.12
N ASP A 18 -2.12 -7.23 -10.69
CA ASP A 18 -2.91 -6.17 -11.36
C ASP A 18 -4.44 -6.37 -11.38
N GLN A 19 -4.99 -7.29 -10.58
CA GLN A 19 -6.46 -7.37 -10.35
C GLN A 19 -6.91 -6.40 -9.26
N SER A 20 -8.12 -5.87 -9.42
CA SER A 20 -8.73 -4.98 -8.43
C SER A 20 -8.96 -5.71 -7.11
N LEU A 21 -8.29 -5.26 -6.04
CA LEU A 21 -8.50 -5.72 -4.66
C LEU A 21 -9.75 -5.13 -3.98
N ARG A 22 -10.67 -4.47 -4.71
CA ARG A 22 -11.88 -3.85 -4.12
C ARG A 22 -12.76 -4.81 -3.30
N THR A 23 -12.67 -6.11 -3.57
CA THR A 23 -13.46 -7.15 -2.90
C THR A 23 -12.66 -7.97 -1.91
N ASP A 24 -11.36 -7.68 -1.79
CA ASP A 24 -10.44 -8.38 -0.89
C ASP A 24 -10.18 -7.51 0.33
N ASP A 25 -9.90 -8.14 1.47
CA ASP A 25 -9.27 -7.43 2.57
C ASP A 25 -7.91 -6.89 2.10
N ARG A 26 -7.63 -5.64 2.42
CA ARG A 26 -6.38 -5.02 1.99
C ARG A 26 -5.92 -3.96 2.96
N PHE A 27 -4.61 -3.91 3.14
CA PHE A 27 -3.95 -2.79 3.78
C PHE A 27 -3.41 -1.87 2.71
N MET A 28 -3.77 -0.59 2.77
CA MET A 28 -3.31 0.43 1.84
C MET A 28 -2.55 1.51 2.60
N TRP A 29 -1.49 2.05 2.00
CA TRP A 29 -0.82 3.22 2.54
C TRP A 29 -0.29 4.16 1.47
N ILE A 30 -0.12 5.42 1.86
CA ILE A 30 0.43 6.49 1.01
C ILE A 30 1.67 7.10 1.66
N LEU A 31 2.71 7.34 0.85
CA LEU A 31 3.89 8.11 1.20
C LEU A 31 3.92 9.42 0.39
N ASP A 32 3.81 10.56 1.07
CA ASP A 32 4.01 11.90 0.51
C ASP A 32 5.47 12.33 0.70
N THR A 33 6.34 11.93 -0.21
CA THR A 33 7.80 12.10 -0.08
C THR A 33 8.31 13.51 -0.42
N PHE A 34 7.41 14.39 -0.86
CA PHE A 34 7.69 15.80 -1.16
C PHE A 34 6.93 16.77 -0.24
N SER A 35 6.10 16.25 0.67
CA SER A 35 5.27 17.02 1.61
C SER A 35 4.39 18.09 0.95
N ASP A 36 3.89 17.82 -0.27
CA ASP A 36 3.11 18.77 -1.05
C ASP A 36 1.58 18.53 -0.96
N GLY A 37 1.15 17.40 -0.37
CA GLY A 37 -0.25 16.99 -0.26
C GLY A 37 -0.94 16.71 -1.60
N ARG A 38 -0.18 16.58 -2.69
CA ARG A 38 -0.66 16.47 -4.08
C ARG A 38 -0.03 15.33 -4.85
N THR A 39 1.17 14.92 -4.47
CA THR A 39 1.88 13.79 -5.04
C THR A 39 2.19 12.77 -3.98
N GLY A 40 2.34 11.52 -4.39
CA GLY A 40 2.70 10.46 -3.44
C GLY A 40 2.74 9.09 -4.07
N TYR A 41 3.34 8.17 -3.34
CA TYR A 41 3.38 6.76 -3.68
C TYR A 41 2.25 6.04 -2.95
N PHE A 42 1.40 5.35 -3.69
CA PHE A 42 0.36 4.47 -3.16
C PHE A 42 0.86 3.03 -3.16
N PHE A 43 0.55 2.29 -2.10
CA PHE A 43 0.82 0.87 -1.97
C PHE A 43 -0.39 0.15 -1.38
N GLU A 44 -0.56 -1.10 -1.75
CA GLU A 44 -1.54 -2.00 -1.16
C GLU A 44 -1.05 -3.44 -1.12
N VAL A 45 -1.45 -4.15 -0.06
CA VAL A 45 -1.20 -5.59 0.10
C VAL A 45 -2.49 -6.26 0.54
N ASN A 46 -2.77 -7.47 0.06
CA ASN A 46 -3.85 -8.33 0.58
C ASN A 46 -3.28 -9.48 1.45
N PRO A 47 -4.11 -10.19 2.23
CA PRO A 47 -3.69 -11.33 3.06
C PRO A 47 -3.02 -12.49 2.28
N ALA A 48 -3.28 -12.61 0.97
CA ALA A 48 -2.61 -13.58 0.11
C ALA A 48 -1.23 -13.12 -0.40
N GLY A 49 -0.77 -11.94 0.01
CA GLY A 49 0.51 -11.37 -0.44
C GLY A 49 0.47 -10.74 -1.82
N LEU A 50 -0.71 -10.48 -2.39
CA LEU A 50 -0.82 -9.69 -3.60
C LEU A 50 -0.33 -8.27 -3.30
N MET A 51 0.57 -7.79 -4.14
CA MET A 51 1.14 -6.45 -4.06
C MET A 51 0.57 -5.58 -5.18
N GLY A 52 0.18 -4.36 -4.84
CA GLY A 52 -0.18 -3.33 -5.81
C GLY A 52 0.41 -2.00 -5.42
N ASP A 53 0.76 -1.18 -6.40
CA ASP A 53 1.33 0.14 -6.18
C ASP A 53 0.81 1.14 -7.22
N GLY A 54 1.23 2.41 -7.09
CA GLY A 54 0.89 3.44 -8.05
C GLY A 54 1.37 4.83 -7.62
N LEU A 55 1.24 5.79 -8.53
CA LEU A 55 1.52 7.19 -8.27
C LEU A 55 0.24 7.99 -8.12
N ILE A 56 0.16 8.81 -7.09
CA ILE A 56 -0.84 9.87 -6.99
C ILE A 56 -0.28 11.08 -7.73
N ILE A 57 -0.99 11.52 -8.76
CA ILE A 57 -0.68 12.71 -9.55
C ILE A 57 -1.89 13.66 -9.55
N GLY A 58 -1.86 14.73 -8.76
CA GLY A 58 -2.90 15.77 -8.77
C GLY A 58 -3.66 15.94 -7.45
N SER A 59 -4.89 16.47 -7.47
CA SER A 59 -5.61 16.83 -6.25
C SER A 59 -6.12 15.60 -5.49
N GLY A 60 -5.29 15.05 -4.60
CA GLY A 60 -5.58 14.39 -3.32
C GLY A 60 -6.68 13.31 -3.24
N SER A 61 -7.24 12.87 -4.36
CA SER A 61 -8.37 11.94 -4.41
C SER A 61 -7.89 10.57 -4.87
N TYR A 62 -8.28 9.52 -4.14
CA TYR A 62 -7.97 8.11 -4.42
C TYR A 62 -8.33 7.66 -5.85
N TRP A 63 -9.16 8.42 -6.55
CA TRP A 63 -9.56 8.18 -7.94
C TRP A 63 -8.49 8.55 -8.97
N GLY A 64 -7.43 9.27 -8.57
CA GLY A 64 -6.33 9.72 -9.43
C GLY A 64 -5.03 8.91 -9.32
N ILE A 65 -5.09 7.66 -8.83
CA ILE A 65 -3.91 6.79 -8.72
C ILE A 65 -3.57 6.23 -10.11
N ASN A 66 -2.40 6.58 -10.62
CA ASN A 66 -1.79 5.95 -11.79
C ASN A 66 -1.16 4.60 -11.38
N LYS A 67 -1.82 3.51 -11.76
CA LYS A 67 -1.41 2.12 -11.51
C LYS A 67 -0.38 1.57 -12.49
N ASP A 68 0.05 2.35 -13.47
CA ASP A 68 1.10 1.93 -14.41
C ASP A 68 2.50 2.05 -13.79
N TRP A 69 2.64 2.85 -12.72
CA TRP A 69 3.88 2.89 -11.96
C TRP A 69 4.08 1.57 -11.22
N ASN A 70 5.31 1.07 -11.26
CA ASN A 70 5.67 -0.23 -10.70
C ASN A 70 7.02 -0.09 -9.99
N GLY A 71 6.97 0.05 -8.67
CA GLY A 71 8.13 0.25 -7.82
C GLY A 71 8.89 -1.04 -7.51
N ILE A 72 10.14 -0.90 -7.05
CA ILE A 72 10.88 -2.02 -6.47
C ILE A 72 10.59 -2.04 -4.96
N TRP A 73 9.87 -3.03 -4.49
CA TRP A 73 9.62 -3.26 -3.06
C TRP A 73 9.27 -4.72 -2.84
N ASP A 74 9.26 -5.16 -1.58
CA ASP A 74 8.94 -6.52 -1.19
C ASP A 74 8.04 -6.52 0.06
N THR A 75 7.26 -7.59 0.24
CA THR A 75 6.38 -7.79 1.38
C THR A 75 6.38 -9.23 1.85
N ARG A 76 6.20 -9.43 3.15
CA ARG A 76 5.88 -10.73 3.73
C ARG A 76 4.57 -10.64 4.49
N VAL A 77 3.70 -11.61 4.24
CA VAL A 77 2.38 -11.67 4.87
C VAL A 77 2.26 -12.96 5.67
N VAL A 78 1.73 -12.85 6.89
CA VAL A 78 1.40 -13.98 7.74
C VAL A 78 -0.02 -13.82 8.25
N VAL A 79 -0.87 -14.78 7.93
CA VAL A 79 -2.20 -14.93 8.52
C VAL A 79 -2.06 -15.66 9.86
N VAL A 80 -2.70 -15.13 10.89
CA VAL A 80 -2.67 -15.63 12.27
C VAL A 80 -4.11 -15.77 12.80
N PRO A 81 -4.34 -16.47 13.92
CA PRO A 81 -5.71 -16.76 14.40
C PRO A 81 -6.59 -15.55 14.76
N ASN A 82 -6.10 -14.33 14.67
CA ASN A 82 -6.82 -13.09 14.99
C ASN A 82 -6.55 -11.99 13.96
N GLY A 83 -6.29 -12.39 12.71
CA GLY A 83 -6.09 -11.49 11.58
C GLY A 83 -4.80 -11.79 10.83
N TRP A 84 -4.07 -10.75 10.44
CA TRP A 84 -2.85 -10.90 9.65
C TRP A 84 -1.84 -9.80 9.93
N SER A 85 -0.58 -10.08 9.59
CA SER A 85 0.51 -9.11 9.71
C SER A 85 1.27 -9.02 8.41
N ILE A 86 1.75 -7.81 8.13
CA ILE A 86 2.60 -7.52 6.98
C ILE A 86 3.92 -6.95 7.46
N GLU A 87 5.00 -7.30 6.76
CA GLU A 87 6.31 -6.66 6.86
C GLU A 87 6.69 -6.16 5.46
N VAL A 88 7.10 -4.90 5.34
CA VAL A 88 7.32 -4.24 4.06
C VAL A 88 8.75 -3.72 3.98
N ALA A 89 9.43 -3.99 2.87
CA ALA A 89 10.76 -3.46 2.57
C ALA A 89 10.73 -2.62 1.28
N ILE A 90 11.02 -1.32 1.40
CA ILE A 90 11.11 -0.40 0.27
C ILE A 90 12.53 0.16 0.21
N PRO A 91 13.36 -0.24 -0.77
CA PRO A 91 14.63 0.42 -1.02
C PRO A 91 14.43 1.92 -1.28
N PHE A 92 15.19 2.79 -0.60
CA PHE A 92 15.07 4.25 -0.78
C PHE A 92 15.22 4.69 -2.25
N ARG A 93 16.04 4.00 -3.05
CA ARG A 93 16.19 4.26 -4.49
C ARG A 93 14.92 4.09 -5.32
N THR A 94 13.90 3.41 -4.78
CA THR A 94 12.59 3.26 -5.43
C THR A 94 11.81 4.57 -5.41
N LEU A 95 12.10 5.42 -4.44
CA LEU A 95 11.36 6.64 -4.16
C LEU A 95 12.19 7.85 -4.56
N ASN A 96 11.56 8.77 -5.28
CA ASN A 96 12.03 10.14 -5.35
C ASN A 96 11.51 10.88 -4.12
N PHE A 97 12.32 11.76 -3.56
CA PHE A 97 11.99 12.55 -2.39
C PHE A 97 12.77 13.87 -2.42
N ASP A 98 12.31 14.87 -1.67
CA ASP A 98 13.09 16.09 -1.46
C ASP A 98 14.15 15.86 -0.37
N PRO A 99 15.45 15.89 -0.70
CA PRO A 99 16.52 15.67 0.28
C PRO A 99 16.69 16.81 1.28
N ASN A 100 16.02 17.95 1.08
CA ASN A 100 16.06 19.10 2.00
C ASN A 100 15.00 19.01 3.10
N LEU A 101 14.07 18.05 2.99
CA LEU A 101 13.09 17.80 4.03
C LEU A 101 13.66 16.88 5.10
N ASP A 102 13.43 17.22 6.36
CA ASP A 102 13.72 16.38 7.52
C ASP A 102 12.61 15.36 7.80
N THR A 103 11.43 15.59 7.22
CA THR A 103 10.21 14.81 7.39
C THR A 103 9.46 14.67 6.06
N TRP A 104 8.88 13.50 5.81
CA TRP A 104 7.90 13.35 4.74
C TRP A 104 6.53 13.87 5.19
N GLY A 105 5.67 14.16 4.20
CA GLY A 105 4.30 14.59 4.43
C GLY A 105 3.41 13.49 5.01
N LYS A 106 2.11 13.64 4.82
CA LYS A 106 1.12 12.82 5.53
C LYS A 106 1.24 11.33 5.14
N PHE A 107 1.59 10.49 6.11
CA PHE A 107 1.32 9.05 6.05
C PHE A 107 -0.16 8.79 6.29
N SER A 108 -0.81 8.10 5.35
CA SER A 108 -2.21 7.67 5.50
C SER A 108 -2.28 6.17 5.28
N ALA A 109 -2.91 5.44 6.20
CA ALA A 109 -3.07 4.00 6.11
C ALA A 109 -4.51 3.57 6.39
N TYR A 110 -4.96 2.52 5.70
CA TYR A 110 -6.34 2.02 5.72
C TYR A 110 -6.31 0.50 5.78
N TYR A 111 -7.14 -0.05 6.67
CA TYR A 111 -7.52 -1.46 6.74
C TYR A 111 -9.03 -1.49 6.86
#